data_AF-C5KQ93-F1
#
_entry.id   AF-C5KQ93-F1
#
_cell.length_a   1.000
_cell.length_b   1.000
_cell.length_c   1.000
_cell.angle_alpha   90.00
_cell.angle_beta   90.00
_cell.angle_gamma   90.00
#
_symmetry.space_group_name_H-M   'P 1'
#
loop_
_entity.id
_entity.type
_entity.pdbx_description
1 polymer ?
#
loop_
_entity_poly.entity_id
_entity_poly.type
_entity_poly.pdbx_seq_one_letter_code
_entity_poly.pdbx_strand_id
1 'polypeptide(L)'
;MARICVRYNRQAVASQLLLSLDGRSQQQPEGAAEATTGGVTAGGEQVVGLLLSLGSVSMALRKAVDAGSPDSIQRCISAVIYSAADVEDAANDLIRVCKEGDLTSAGRDLVASLVLNRWRQDGGGSRIIGEDVGVKMVLRALHGASAVAQHSVMVALRTAITAPVAQAGKDEASSSGDRWWSRLGRSDPAESRVLIRSDAADMFRNAGGEFSGVYGTTREPSAQLSAVVLQEESDLCRSQAQLERLSAMRGWTRGGEVEEARKLLTKLKVLPEYERRWWKVAVDALVEAGRFSELAQMAGSSASGGPPIGFEPIVALLLENQQFDLAKGLIGRCKDMEQVASFYETLGMREEAMKAQQLAEQQRRSIGGSGSILTGWSSTIAGAVMRGGFTRS
;
A
#
# COMPACT_ATOMS: atom_id res chain seq x y z
N MET A 1 42.44 -2.10 33.58
CA MET A 1 41.44 -1.93 34.66
C MET A 1 40.11 -1.28 34.19
N ALA A 2 40.11 -0.34 33.24
CA ALA A 2 38.86 0.29 32.76
C ALA A 2 37.81 -0.67 32.12
N ARG A 3 38.24 -1.78 31.49
CA ARG A 3 37.32 -2.80 30.91
C ARG A 3 36.62 -3.68 31.96
N ILE A 4 37.11 -3.75 33.20
CA ILE A 4 36.50 -4.56 34.27
C ILE A 4 35.37 -3.78 34.96
N CYS A 5 35.48 -2.44 35.07
CA CYS A 5 34.42 -1.60 35.62
C CYS A 5 33.16 -1.52 34.74
N VAL A 6 33.29 -1.66 33.41
CA VAL A 6 32.12 -1.66 32.49
C VAL A 6 31.27 -2.92 32.65
N ARG A 7 31.85 -4.08 32.98
CA ARG A 7 31.09 -5.33 33.17
C ARG A 7 30.26 -5.34 34.45
N TYR A 8 30.75 -4.76 35.54
CA TYR A 8 30.01 -4.69 36.80
C TYR A 8 28.80 -3.74 36.72
N ASN A 9 28.91 -2.66 35.93
CA ASN A 9 27.80 -1.73 35.74
C ASN A 9 26.69 -2.29 34.83
N ARG A 10 27.04 -3.21 33.90
CA ARG A 10 26.06 -3.88 33.03
C ARG A 10 25.11 -4.82 33.77
N GLN A 11 25.58 -5.52 34.81
CA GLN A 11 24.72 -6.37 35.65
C GLN A 11 23.69 -5.53 36.44
N ALA A 12 24.09 -4.37 36.96
CA ALA A 12 23.20 -3.51 37.75
C ALA A 12 22.05 -2.90 36.92
N VAL A 13 22.32 -2.51 35.67
CA VAL A 13 21.31 -1.92 34.77
C VAL A 13 20.30 -2.97 34.28
N ALA A 14 20.75 -4.20 34.01
CA ALA A 14 19.86 -5.30 33.63
C ALA A 14 18.88 -5.66 34.76
N SER A 15 19.33 -5.64 36.03
CA SER A 15 18.46 -5.88 37.18
C SER A 15 17.43 -4.77 37.42
N GLN A 16 17.76 -3.50 37.13
CA GLN A 16 16.81 -2.38 37.28
C GLN A 16 15.71 -2.34 36.20
N LEU A 17 16.02 -2.77 34.96
CA LEU A 17 15.04 -2.85 33.88
C LEU A 17 14.02 -3.98 34.09
N LEU A 18 14.45 -5.11 34.66
CA LEU A 18 13.55 -6.23 35.00
C LEU A 18 12.54 -5.85 36.09
N LEU A 19 12.94 -5.06 37.10
CA LEU A 19 12.05 -4.60 38.17
C LEU A 19 10.99 -3.59 37.68
N SER A 20 11.23 -2.87 36.59
CA SER A 20 10.26 -1.89 36.05
C SER A 20 9.18 -2.53 35.18
N LEU A 21 9.40 -3.75 34.67
CA LEU A 21 8.44 -4.46 33.82
C LEU A 21 7.44 -5.31 34.61
N ASP A 22 7.79 -5.77 35.81
CA ASP A 22 6.89 -6.52 36.70
C ASP A 22 5.73 -5.68 37.27
N GLY A 23 5.86 -4.34 37.28
CA GLY A 23 4.87 -3.43 37.85
C GLY A 23 3.55 -3.29 37.07
N ARG A 24 3.38 -3.93 35.91
CA ARG A 24 2.18 -3.79 35.06
C ARG A 24 1.29 -5.04 34.96
N SER A 25 1.62 -6.15 35.63
CA SER A 25 0.91 -7.44 35.46
C SER A 25 0.15 -7.93 36.69
N GLN A 26 -0.52 -7.03 37.41
CA GLN A 26 -1.49 -7.40 38.47
C GLN A 26 -2.85 -6.73 38.22
N GLN A 27 -3.57 -7.18 37.20
CA GLN A 27 -5.04 -7.11 37.18
C GLN A 27 -5.57 -8.44 36.61
N GLN A 28 -6.11 -9.26 37.49
CA GLN A 28 -6.68 -10.57 37.20
C GLN A 28 -8.21 -10.43 37.14
N PRO A 29 -8.89 -10.75 36.02
CA PRO A 29 -10.31 -11.01 36.03
C PRO A 29 -10.54 -12.52 36.20
N GLU A 30 -11.19 -12.91 37.28
CA GLU A 30 -11.79 -14.23 37.41
C GLU A 30 -13.00 -14.32 36.48
N GLY A 31 -12.99 -15.29 35.57
CA GLY A 31 -14.22 -15.76 34.93
C GLY A 31 -14.11 -16.19 33.47
N ALA A 32 -14.34 -17.49 33.28
CA ALA A 32 -14.97 -18.13 32.11
C ALA A 32 -14.09 -18.71 30.98
N ALA A 33 -14.34 -20.01 30.79
CA ALA A 33 -14.34 -20.83 29.58
C ALA A 33 -12.98 -21.30 29.00
N GLU A 34 -12.71 -22.58 29.28
CA GLU A 34 -11.72 -23.42 28.61
C GLU A 34 -11.92 -23.43 27.10
N ALA A 35 -10.95 -22.84 26.39
CA ALA A 35 -10.62 -23.21 25.03
C ALA A 35 -9.23 -23.88 25.07
N THR A 36 -9.18 -25.14 24.66
CA THR A 36 -7.99 -25.98 24.55
C THR A 36 -6.98 -25.37 23.57
N THR A 37 -6.14 -24.49 24.08
CA THR A 37 -4.82 -24.16 23.53
C THR A 37 -3.80 -24.84 24.43
N GLY A 38 -2.84 -25.55 23.83
CA GLY A 38 -1.82 -26.32 24.56
C GLY A 38 -1.15 -25.44 25.61
N GLY A 39 -1.38 -25.79 26.89
CA GLY A 39 -0.98 -24.96 28.02
C GLY A 39 0.52 -24.71 28.01
N VAL A 40 0.90 -23.48 27.67
CA VAL A 40 2.20 -22.91 28.03
C VAL A 40 2.25 -22.95 29.55
N THR A 41 2.97 -23.93 30.11
CA THR A 41 3.05 -24.10 31.56
C THR A 41 3.56 -22.81 32.17
N ALA A 42 2.84 -22.22 33.13
CA ALA A 42 3.20 -20.97 33.80
C ALA A 42 4.62 -20.97 34.39
N GLY A 43 5.22 -22.14 34.59
CA GLY A 43 6.62 -22.29 35.00
C GLY A 43 7.65 -21.88 33.92
N GLY A 44 7.31 -21.95 32.63
CA GLY A 44 8.23 -21.62 31.54
C GLY A 44 8.67 -20.16 31.55
N GLU A 45 7.73 -19.23 31.74
CA GLU A 45 8.04 -17.80 31.74
C GLU A 45 8.83 -17.37 32.98
N GLN A 46 8.55 -17.97 34.14
CA GLN A 46 9.29 -17.71 35.37
C GLN A 46 10.76 -18.16 35.24
N VAL A 47 10.99 -19.31 34.60
CA VAL A 47 12.35 -19.81 34.33
C VAL A 47 13.10 -18.87 33.38
N VAL A 48 12.44 -18.35 32.33
CA VAL A 48 13.06 -17.36 31.43
C VAL A 48 13.44 -16.09 32.20
N GLY A 49 12.57 -15.58 33.07
CA GLY A 49 12.85 -14.41 33.90
C GLY A 49 14.05 -14.60 34.83
N LEU A 50 14.15 -15.76 35.49
CA LEU A 50 15.29 -16.12 36.33
C LEU A 50 16.60 -16.28 35.54
N LEU A 51 16.54 -16.89 34.35
CA LEU A 51 17.73 -17.03 33.50
C LEU A 51 18.24 -15.68 33.01
N LEU A 52 17.34 -14.75 32.70
CA LEU A 52 17.70 -13.38 32.34
C LEU A 52 18.32 -12.62 33.52
N SER A 53 17.80 -12.79 34.75
CA SER A 53 18.38 -12.13 35.94
C SER A 53 19.77 -12.67 36.30
N LEU A 54 20.04 -13.94 35.98
CA LEU A 54 21.37 -14.57 36.10
C LEU A 54 22.32 -14.21 34.95
N GLY A 55 21.86 -13.49 33.93
CA GLY A 55 22.65 -13.13 32.74
C GLY A 55 22.86 -14.27 31.73
N SER A 56 22.12 -15.37 31.86
CA SER A 56 22.21 -16.55 30.97
C SER A 56 21.26 -16.41 29.77
N VAL A 57 21.51 -15.41 28.92
CA VAL A 57 20.57 -15.01 27.86
C VAL A 57 20.40 -16.08 26.78
N SER A 58 21.44 -16.86 26.45
CA SER A 58 21.34 -17.94 25.45
C SER A 58 20.46 -19.10 25.92
N MET A 59 20.56 -19.48 27.20
CA MET A 59 19.69 -20.48 27.79
C MET A 59 18.24 -19.97 27.94
N ALA A 60 18.08 -18.71 28.34
CA ALA A 60 16.78 -18.05 28.42
C ALA A 60 16.07 -18.02 27.05
N LEU A 61 16.79 -17.66 25.99
CA LEU A 61 16.25 -17.63 24.63
C LEU A 61 15.85 -19.02 24.15
N ARG A 62 16.70 -20.03 24.35
CA ARG A 62 16.38 -21.43 23.99
C ARG A 62 15.08 -21.88 24.68
N LYS A 63 14.95 -21.62 25.98
CA LYS A 63 13.73 -21.96 26.75
C LYS A 63 12.50 -21.18 26.29
N ALA A 64 12.66 -19.90 25.95
CA ALA A 64 11.57 -19.10 25.41
C ALA A 64 11.08 -19.62 24.04
N VAL A 65 12.01 -20.07 23.19
CA VAL A 65 11.70 -20.67 21.89
C VAL A 65 11.06 -22.05 22.04
N ASP A 66 11.59 -22.91 22.92
CA ASP A 66 11.01 -24.23 23.22
C ASP A 66 9.58 -24.09 23.79
N ALA A 67 9.34 -23.05 24.59
CA ALA A 67 8.01 -22.73 25.13
C ALA A 67 7.08 -22.08 24.10
N GLY A 68 7.59 -21.66 22.93
CA GLY A 68 6.82 -20.97 21.89
C GLY A 68 6.21 -19.63 22.35
N SER A 69 6.74 -19.00 23.41
CA SER A 69 6.20 -17.73 23.94
C SER A 69 6.89 -16.54 23.24
N PRO A 70 6.20 -15.83 22.32
CA PRO A 70 6.80 -14.70 21.60
C PRO A 70 7.21 -13.57 22.54
N ASP A 71 6.46 -13.35 23.62
CA ASP A 71 6.75 -12.31 24.62
C ASP A 71 8.04 -12.61 25.37
N SER A 72 8.25 -13.87 25.75
CA SER A 72 9.49 -14.31 26.39
C SER A 72 10.69 -14.17 25.45
N ILE A 73 10.53 -14.52 24.18
CA ILE A 73 11.57 -14.35 23.15
C ILE A 73 11.89 -12.87 22.96
N GLN A 74 10.87 -12.00 22.91
CA GLN A 74 11.05 -10.56 22.77
C GLN A 74 11.77 -9.94 23.97
N ARG A 75 11.49 -10.41 25.21
CA ARG A 75 12.24 -10.00 26.40
C ARG A 75 13.71 -10.40 26.31
N CYS A 76 14.01 -11.61 25.86
CA CYS A 76 15.38 -12.07 25.65
C CYS A 76 16.12 -11.22 24.59
N ILE A 77 15.50 -10.98 23.44
CA ILE A 77 16.05 -10.13 22.38
C ILE A 77 16.33 -8.72 22.90
N SER A 78 15.38 -8.14 23.64
CA SER A 78 15.52 -6.80 24.22
C SER A 78 16.68 -6.75 25.22
N ALA A 79 16.84 -7.77 26.05
CA ALA A 79 17.95 -7.86 26.99
C ALA A 79 19.32 -7.89 26.28
N VAL A 80 19.45 -8.62 25.16
CA VAL A 80 20.66 -8.61 24.33
C VAL A 80 20.92 -7.20 23.78
N ILE A 81 19.92 -6.59 23.14
CA ILE A 81 20.04 -5.28 22.49
C ILE A 81 20.43 -4.19 23.51
N TYR A 82 19.78 -4.16 24.68
CA TYR A 82 20.09 -3.15 25.71
C TYR A 82 21.43 -3.35 26.42
N SER A 83 22.02 -4.55 26.34
CA SER A 83 23.32 -4.84 26.94
C SER A 83 24.52 -4.50 26.04
N ALA A 84 24.27 -4.31 24.74
CA ALA A 84 25.29 -4.01 23.73
C ALA A 84 25.76 -2.55 23.80
N ALA A 85 27.00 -2.28 23.37
CA ALA A 85 27.51 -0.91 23.33
C ALA A 85 27.03 -0.16 22.07
N ASP A 86 26.90 -0.87 20.96
CA ASP A 86 26.41 -0.36 19.68
C ASP A 86 25.57 -1.43 18.94
N VAL A 87 25.11 -1.09 17.73
CA VAL A 87 24.25 -1.95 16.91
C VAL A 87 25.01 -3.17 16.37
N GLU A 88 26.30 -3.04 16.10
CA GLU A 88 27.13 -4.14 15.57
C GLU A 88 27.41 -5.16 16.68
N ASP A 89 27.74 -4.70 17.88
CA ASP A 89 27.83 -5.51 19.09
C ASP A 89 26.50 -6.23 19.37
N ALA A 90 25.37 -5.53 19.28
CA ALA A 90 24.05 -6.12 19.48
C ALA A 90 23.76 -7.24 18.46
N ALA A 91 24.06 -6.99 17.18
CA ALA A 91 23.89 -7.99 16.13
C ALA A 91 24.81 -9.20 16.36
N ASN A 92 26.08 -8.97 16.68
CA ASN A 92 27.06 -10.04 16.94
C ASN A 92 26.69 -10.89 18.17
N ASP A 93 26.26 -10.24 19.26
CA ASP A 93 25.79 -10.95 20.46
C ASP A 93 24.51 -11.75 20.18
N LEU A 94 23.60 -11.22 19.38
CA LEU A 94 22.37 -11.92 19.02
C LEU A 94 22.65 -13.11 18.09
N ILE A 95 23.58 -12.97 17.14
CA ILE A 95 24.06 -14.07 16.30
C ILE A 95 24.72 -15.15 17.15
N ARG A 96 25.58 -14.76 18.10
CA ARG A 96 26.25 -15.67 19.03
C ARG A 96 25.23 -16.44 19.87
N VAL A 97 24.28 -15.73 20.47
CA VAL A 97 23.19 -16.31 21.27
C VAL A 97 22.34 -17.29 20.44
N CYS A 98 22.02 -16.97 19.19
CA CYS A 98 21.27 -17.87 18.32
C CYS A 98 22.06 -19.12 17.92
N LYS A 99 23.38 -19.01 17.73
CA LYS A 99 24.27 -20.13 17.43
C LYS A 99 24.48 -21.04 18.63
N GLU A 100 24.73 -20.47 19.81
CA GLU A 100 24.89 -21.21 21.08
C GLU A 100 23.56 -21.83 21.55
N GLY A 101 22.44 -21.28 21.12
CA GLY A 101 21.09 -21.75 21.45
C GLY A 101 20.62 -22.99 20.69
N ASP A 102 21.41 -23.53 19.74
CA ASP A 102 21.01 -24.62 18.81
C ASP A 102 19.54 -24.52 18.37
N LEU A 103 19.13 -23.31 17.99
CA LEU A 103 17.73 -23.05 17.66
C LEU A 103 17.30 -23.88 16.45
N THR A 104 16.12 -24.48 16.52
CA THR A 104 15.46 -25.10 15.37
C THR A 104 15.30 -24.08 14.24
N SER A 105 15.12 -24.53 13.00
CA SER A 105 14.85 -23.62 11.86
C SER A 105 13.67 -22.70 12.16
N ALA A 106 12.57 -23.24 12.69
CA ALA A 106 11.39 -22.46 13.11
C ALA A 106 11.74 -21.44 14.22
N GLY A 107 12.60 -21.80 15.17
CA GLY A 107 13.08 -20.89 16.20
C GLY A 107 13.89 -19.73 15.62
N ARG A 108 14.75 -20.00 14.62
CA ARG A 108 15.52 -18.97 13.92
C ARG A 108 14.62 -18.03 13.11
N ASP A 109 13.59 -18.56 12.46
CA ASP A 109 12.59 -17.76 11.72
C ASP A 109 11.83 -16.82 12.66
N LEU A 110 11.39 -17.34 13.81
CA LEU A 110 10.67 -16.56 14.81
C LEU A 110 11.55 -15.44 15.40
N VAL A 111 12.80 -15.75 15.75
CA VAL A 111 13.76 -14.75 16.23
C VAL A 111 14.04 -13.69 15.17
N ALA A 112 14.25 -14.07 13.91
CA ALA A 112 14.45 -13.10 12.84
C ALA A 112 13.24 -12.17 12.64
N SER A 113 12.02 -12.73 12.67
CA SER A 113 10.78 -11.95 12.58
C SER A 113 10.63 -10.96 13.74
N LEU A 114 10.93 -11.38 14.97
CA LEU A 114 10.86 -10.52 16.15
C LEU A 114 11.95 -9.45 16.18
N VAL A 115 13.16 -9.77 15.75
CA VAL A 115 14.26 -8.80 15.57
C VAL A 115 13.87 -7.74 14.54
N LEU A 116 13.29 -8.16 13.40
CA LEU A 116 12.78 -7.26 12.37
C LEU A 116 11.67 -6.34 12.89
N ASN A 117 10.72 -6.89 13.64
CA ASN A 117 9.63 -6.11 14.22
C ASN A 117 10.13 -5.13 15.29
N ARG A 118 11.09 -5.55 16.12
CA ARG A 118 11.61 -4.71 17.19
C ARG A 118 12.42 -3.54 16.65
N TRP A 119 13.37 -3.81 15.75
CA TRP A 119 14.13 -2.74 15.10
C TRP A 119 13.23 -1.80 14.29
N ARG A 120 12.13 -2.31 13.71
CA ARG A 120 11.10 -1.47 13.07
C ARG A 120 10.37 -0.54 14.05
N GLN A 121 10.13 -0.95 15.30
CA GLN A 121 9.41 -0.16 16.30
C GLN A 121 10.28 0.92 16.95
N ASP A 122 11.57 0.64 17.16
CA ASP A 122 12.48 1.57 17.81
C ASP A 122 12.99 2.68 16.86
N GLY A 123 12.87 2.50 15.54
CA GLY A 123 13.31 3.43 14.47
C GLY A 123 12.44 4.69 14.28
N GLY A 124 11.86 5.24 15.35
CA GLY A 124 11.13 6.51 15.35
C GLY A 124 12.03 7.72 15.12
N GLY A 125 12.50 7.91 13.87
CA GLY A 125 13.14 9.14 13.38
C GLY A 125 14.64 9.25 13.66
N SER A 126 15.44 9.17 12.59
CA SER A 126 16.84 9.65 12.50
C SER A 126 18.02 8.68 12.69
N ARG A 127 17.82 7.35 12.83
CA ARG A 127 18.93 6.36 12.90
C ARG A 127 18.90 5.23 11.85
N ILE A 128 18.32 5.51 10.69
CA ILE A 128 17.99 4.52 9.65
C ILE A 128 19.24 3.79 9.08
N ILE A 129 20.42 4.42 9.03
CA ILE A 129 21.61 3.84 8.38
C ILE A 129 22.28 2.76 9.26
N GLY A 130 22.32 2.95 10.58
CA GLY A 130 22.92 1.97 11.49
C GLY A 130 22.03 0.73 11.71
N GLU A 131 20.71 0.93 11.67
CA GLU A 131 19.71 -0.13 11.89
C GLU A 131 19.68 -1.14 10.75
N ASP A 132 19.82 -0.69 9.50
CA ASP A 132 19.81 -1.56 8.32
C ASP A 132 21.03 -2.51 8.28
N VAL A 133 22.20 -2.05 8.74
CA VAL A 133 23.41 -2.89 8.82
C VAL A 133 23.23 -4.02 9.83
N GLY A 134 22.71 -3.71 11.03
CA GLY A 134 22.44 -4.70 12.07
C GLY A 134 21.45 -5.78 11.62
N VAL A 135 20.35 -5.36 10.99
CA VAL A 135 19.33 -6.28 10.43
C VAL A 135 19.93 -7.21 9.39
N LYS A 136 20.70 -6.66 8.45
CA LYS A 136 21.35 -7.44 7.39
C LYS A 136 22.35 -8.44 7.96
N MET A 137 23.11 -8.08 8.99
CA MET A 137 24.04 -9.00 9.65
C MET A 137 23.32 -10.18 10.29
N VAL A 138 22.26 -9.92 11.06
CA VAL A 138 21.48 -10.97 11.73
C VAL A 138 20.81 -11.89 10.71
N LEU A 139 20.14 -11.34 9.69
CA LEU A 139 19.51 -12.14 8.63
C LEU A 139 20.53 -12.96 7.84
N ARG A 140 21.70 -12.39 7.52
CA ARG A 140 22.76 -13.12 6.82
C ARG A 140 23.23 -14.32 7.63
N ALA A 141 23.39 -14.14 8.93
CA ALA A 141 23.91 -15.18 9.81
C ALA A 141 22.87 -16.29 10.09
N LEU A 142 21.58 -15.96 10.13
CA LEU A 142 20.51 -16.91 10.43
C LEU A 142 19.99 -17.66 9.19
N HIS A 143 19.91 -16.96 8.05
CA HIS A 143 19.19 -17.40 6.85
C HIS A 143 20.01 -17.33 5.55
N GLY A 144 21.25 -16.83 5.60
CA GLY A 144 22.12 -16.71 4.43
C GLY A 144 21.80 -15.50 3.54
N ALA A 145 22.44 -15.43 2.37
CA ALA A 145 22.41 -14.26 1.50
C ALA A 145 21.02 -13.96 0.87
N SER A 146 20.20 -14.98 0.64
CA SER A 146 18.87 -14.84 0.01
C SER A 146 17.89 -14.03 0.87
N ALA A 147 17.85 -14.29 2.18
CA ALA A 147 16.99 -13.54 3.10
C ALA A 147 17.40 -12.06 3.23
N VAL A 148 18.71 -11.78 3.13
CA VAL A 148 19.23 -10.41 3.11
C VAL A 148 18.78 -9.67 1.85
N ALA A 149 18.78 -10.35 0.69
CA ALA A 149 18.31 -9.76 -0.56
C ALA A 149 16.81 -9.44 -0.49
N GLN A 150 15.99 -10.38 -0.02
CA GLN A 150 14.53 -10.16 0.17
C GLN A 150 14.25 -9.00 1.13
N HIS A 151 14.94 -8.94 2.27
CA HIS A 151 14.78 -7.85 3.22
C HIS A 151 15.22 -6.51 2.64
N SER A 152 16.35 -6.47 1.91
CA SER A 152 16.85 -5.25 1.27
C SER A 152 15.86 -4.70 0.24
N VAL A 153 15.22 -5.59 -0.55
CA VAL A 153 14.17 -5.21 -1.50
C VAL A 153 12.94 -4.66 -0.77
N MET A 154 12.48 -5.32 0.29
CA MET A 154 11.35 -4.86 1.11
C MET A 154 11.60 -3.49 1.75
N VAL A 155 12.80 -3.25 2.28
CA VAL A 155 13.19 -1.95 2.84
C VAL A 155 13.28 -0.87 1.77
N ALA A 156 13.84 -1.18 0.59
CA ALA A 156 13.92 -0.24 -0.53
C ALA A 156 12.52 0.15 -1.03
N LEU A 157 11.61 -0.83 -1.20
CA LEU A 157 10.22 -0.60 -1.59
C LEU A 157 9.47 0.25 -0.57
N ARG A 158 9.62 -0.07 0.72
CA ARG A 158 9.01 0.70 1.81
C ARG A 158 9.53 2.14 1.81
N THR A 159 10.83 2.33 1.72
CA THR A 159 11.46 3.67 1.68
C THR A 159 10.94 4.47 0.48
N ALA A 160 10.78 3.84 -0.69
CA ALA A 160 10.18 4.49 -1.85
C ALA A 160 8.72 4.90 -1.61
N ILE A 161 7.94 4.09 -0.88
CA ILE A 161 6.53 4.40 -0.56
C ILE A 161 6.42 5.51 0.49
N THR A 162 7.26 5.48 1.54
CA THR A 162 7.13 6.37 2.70
C THR A 162 7.97 7.63 2.62
N ALA A 163 8.90 7.76 1.67
CA ALA A 163 9.71 8.97 1.53
C ALA A 163 8.82 10.21 1.26
N PRO A 164 8.84 11.22 2.16
CA PRO A 164 8.12 12.48 1.95
C PRO A 164 8.76 13.27 0.81
N VAL A 165 7.95 14.08 0.13
CA VAL A 165 8.29 14.83 -1.11
C VAL A 165 9.24 16.03 -0.88
N ALA A 166 9.84 16.21 0.31
CA ALA A 166 10.53 17.44 0.67
C ALA A 166 12.05 17.31 0.89
N GLN A 167 12.79 18.04 0.04
CA GLN A 167 14.15 18.63 0.18
C GLN A 167 15.32 17.72 0.63
N ALA A 168 16.09 17.25 -0.35
CA ALA A 168 17.45 16.79 -0.15
C ALA A 168 18.43 17.98 -0.18
N GLY A 169 18.92 18.38 1.00
CA GLY A 169 20.10 19.23 1.15
C GLY A 169 21.38 18.47 0.81
N LYS A 170 22.36 19.18 0.23
CA LYS A 170 23.68 18.68 -0.11
C LYS A 170 24.49 18.43 1.17
N ASP A 171 24.84 17.17 1.44
CA ASP A 171 26.03 16.82 2.19
C ASP A 171 26.79 15.72 1.44
N GLU A 172 28.09 15.93 1.25
CA GLU A 172 28.99 15.01 0.53
C GLU A 172 29.38 13.83 1.44
N ALA A 173 29.29 12.59 0.93
CA ALA A 173 29.80 11.40 1.61
C ALA A 173 30.57 10.49 0.65
N SER A 174 31.71 10.00 1.15
CA SER A 174 32.75 9.27 0.43
C SER A 174 32.75 7.78 0.79
N SER A 175 32.03 6.94 0.04
CA SER A 175 32.30 5.50 -0.10
C SER A 175 31.44 4.87 -1.22
N SER A 176 31.75 3.62 -1.61
CA SER A 176 31.06 2.91 -2.70
C SER A 176 29.57 2.60 -2.42
N GLY A 177 29.10 2.70 -1.16
CA GLY A 177 27.68 2.58 -0.81
C GLY A 177 26.88 3.87 -1.03
N ASP A 178 27.56 5.02 -1.05
CA ASP A 178 26.92 6.36 -1.07
C ASP A 178 26.62 6.89 -2.48
N ARG A 179 27.04 6.15 -3.53
CA ARG A 179 26.66 6.44 -4.92
C ARG A 179 25.15 6.34 -5.15
N TRP A 180 24.45 5.51 -4.36
CA TRP A 180 23.01 5.34 -4.46
C TRP A 180 22.25 6.59 -4.01
N TRP A 181 22.58 7.14 -2.85
CA TRP A 181 22.01 8.39 -2.33
C TRP A 181 22.34 9.60 -3.21
N SER A 182 23.55 9.64 -3.77
CA SER A 182 23.99 10.72 -4.66
C SER A 182 23.22 10.78 -5.99
N ARG A 183 22.66 9.65 -6.47
CA ARG A 183 21.79 9.61 -7.66
C ARG A 183 20.36 10.05 -7.34
N LEU A 184 19.85 9.74 -6.16
CA LEU A 184 18.49 10.09 -5.74
C LEU A 184 18.32 11.58 -5.42
N GLY A 185 19.38 12.26 -4.96
CA GLY A 185 19.32 13.69 -4.64
C GLY A 185 19.15 14.66 -5.82
N ARG A 186 19.05 14.18 -7.07
CA ARG A 186 18.97 15.03 -8.28
C ARG A 186 17.75 14.77 -9.17
N SER A 187 16.87 13.85 -8.81
CA SER A 187 15.74 13.43 -9.66
C SER A 187 14.40 13.81 -9.04
N ASP A 188 13.36 13.97 -9.89
CA ASP A 188 11.97 14.10 -9.46
C ASP A 188 11.64 12.99 -8.44
N PRO A 189 10.95 13.26 -7.32
CA PRO A 189 10.50 12.24 -6.37
C PRO A 189 9.83 11.02 -7.04
N ALA A 190 9.09 11.23 -8.13
CA ALA A 190 8.50 10.16 -8.90
C ALA A 190 9.57 9.32 -9.64
N GLU A 191 10.56 9.95 -10.26
CA GLU A 191 11.68 9.26 -10.92
C GLU A 191 12.58 8.52 -9.92
N SER A 192 12.83 9.14 -8.76
CA SER A 192 13.58 8.52 -7.66
C SER A 192 12.90 7.24 -7.17
N ARG A 193 11.56 7.22 -7.07
CA ARG A 193 10.79 6.03 -6.74
C ARG A 193 10.87 4.94 -7.83
N VAL A 194 10.89 5.32 -9.11
CA VAL A 194 11.08 4.35 -10.22
C VAL A 194 12.50 3.78 -10.22
N LEU A 195 13.52 4.61 -9.97
CA LEU A 195 14.92 4.19 -9.92
C LEU A 195 15.18 3.21 -8.77
N ILE A 196 14.69 3.52 -7.56
CA ILE A 196 14.78 2.63 -6.39
C ILE A 196 14.16 1.26 -6.67
N ARG A 197 13.03 1.24 -7.40
CA ARG A 197 12.32 0.00 -7.75
C ARG A 197 13.06 -0.81 -8.83
N SER A 198 13.64 -0.14 -9.82
CA SER A 198 14.48 -0.80 -10.84
C SER A 198 15.71 -1.44 -10.22
N ASP A 199 16.41 -0.70 -9.36
CA ASP A 199 17.61 -1.19 -8.67
C ASP A 199 17.28 -2.38 -7.72
N ALA A 200 16.14 -2.33 -7.02
CA ALA A 200 15.67 -3.45 -6.20
C ALA A 200 15.38 -4.71 -7.03
N ALA A 201 14.78 -4.55 -8.21
CA ALA A 201 14.54 -5.66 -9.14
C ALA A 201 15.84 -6.21 -9.76
N ASP A 202 16.85 -5.37 -9.98
CA ASP A 202 18.18 -5.79 -10.44
C ASP A 202 18.95 -6.54 -9.36
N MET A 203 18.88 -6.09 -8.09
CA MET A 203 19.46 -6.81 -6.96
C MET A 203 18.87 -8.21 -6.79
N PHE A 204 17.55 -8.35 -6.97
CA PHE A 204 16.88 -9.65 -6.89
C PHE A 204 17.31 -10.59 -8.03
N ARG A 205 17.42 -10.06 -9.26
CA ARG A 205 17.91 -10.82 -10.42
C ARG A 205 19.35 -11.29 -10.24
N ASN A 206 20.23 -10.43 -9.72
CA ASN A 206 21.63 -10.77 -9.49
C ASN A 206 21.80 -11.80 -8.36
N ALA A 207 21.00 -11.72 -7.29
CA ALA A 207 21.00 -12.72 -6.22
C ALA A 207 20.53 -14.10 -6.70
N GLY A 208 19.59 -14.15 -7.64
CA GLY A 208 19.17 -15.40 -8.29
C GLY A 208 20.25 -16.01 -9.19
N GLY A 209 21.13 -15.19 -9.78
CA GLY A 209 22.23 -15.64 -10.64
C GLY A 209 23.34 -16.39 -9.89
N GLU A 210 23.66 -15.99 -8.66
CA GLU A 210 24.69 -16.64 -7.84
C GLU A 210 24.27 -18.03 -7.33
N PHE A 211 22.97 -18.34 -7.28
CA PHE A 211 22.44 -19.63 -6.84
C PHE A 211 22.44 -20.72 -7.94
N SER A 212 22.49 -20.33 -9.23
CA SER A 212 22.47 -21.27 -10.36
C SER A 212 23.72 -22.16 -10.46
N GLY A 213 24.80 -21.85 -9.74
CA GLY A 213 26.08 -22.55 -9.85
C GLY A 213 26.28 -23.72 -8.87
N VAL A 214 25.49 -23.83 -7.79
CA VAL A 214 25.83 -24.73 -6.65
C VAL A 214 24.84 -25.86 -6.45
N TYR A 215 23.60 -25.76 -6.94
CA TYR A 215 22.62 -26.84 -6.86
C TYR A 215 22.05 -27.17 -8.24
N GLY A 216 22.52 -28.27 -8.81
CA GLY A 216 22.01 -28.83 -10.04
C GLY A 216 20.54 -29.22 -9.92
N THR A 217 19.74 -28.72 -10.86
CA THR A 217 18.48 -29.31 -11.33
C THR A 217 17.42 -29.63 -10.28
N THR A 218 16.84 -28.61 -9.65
CA THR A 218 15.40 -28.61 -9.37
C THR A 218 14.85 -27.23 -9.69
N ARG A 219 13.95 -27.18 -10.68
CA ARG A 219 13.33 -25.96 -11.18
C ARG A 219 12.43 -25.39 -10.08
N GLU A 220 12.92 -24.37 -9.37
CA GLU A 220 12.33 -23.89 -8.14
C GLU A 220 11.01 -23.09 -8.39
N PRO A 221 9.85 -23.52 -7.86
CA PRO A 221 8.59 -22.77 -7.94
C PRO A 221 8.64 -21.44 -7.16
N SER A 222 9.57 -21.28 -6.22
CA SER A 222 9.85 -20.05 -5.46
C SER A 222 10.29 -18.87 -6.34
N ALA A 223 11.11 -19.12 -7.37
CA ALA A 223 11.55 -18.08 -8.30
C ALA A 223 10.40 -17.57 -9.20
N GLN A 224 9.45 -18.46 -9.55
CA GLN A 224 8.26 -18.08 -10.30
C GLN A 224 7.25 -17.35 -9.42
N LEU A 225 7.05 -17.80 -8.18
CA LEU A 225 6.17 -17.13 -7.21
C LEU A 225 6.68 -15.72 -6.86
N SER A 226 7.99 -15.55 -6.67
CA SER A 226 8.57 -14.22 -6.41
C SER A 226 8.46 -13.27 -7.61
N ALA A 227 8.61 -13.76 -8.84
CA ALA A 227 8.38 -12.95 -10.04
C ALA A 227 6.90 -12.51 -10.16
N VAL A 228 5.95 -13.39 -9.82
CA VAL A 228 4.51 -13.05 -9.81
C VAL A 228 4.20 -12.03 -8.73
N VAL A 229 4.70 -12.19 -7.51
CA VAL A 229 4.50 -11.23 -6.41
C VAL A 229 5.07 -9.85 -6.77
N LEU A 230 6.29 -9.80 -7.33
CA LEU A 230 6.89 -8.53 -7.77
C LEU A 230 6.11 -7.86 -8.91
N GLN A 231 5.51 -8.66 -9.81
CA GLN A 231 4.64 -8.15 -10.87
C GLN A 231 3.34 -7.57 -10.30
N GLU A 232 2.69 -8.28 -9.37
CA GLU A 232 1.49 -7.81 -8.68
C GLU A 232 1.77 -6.53 -7.87
N GLU A 233 2.88 -6.45 -7.15
CA GLU A 233 3.29 -5.25 -6.41
C GLU A 233 3.58 -4.07 -7.34
N SER A 234 4.22 -4.32 -8.49
CA SER A 234 4.44 -3.31 -9.53
C SER A 234 3.10 -2.79 -10.08
N ASP A 235 2.14 -3.67 -10.34
CA ASP A 235 0.83 -3.29 -10.87
C ASP A 235 -0.03 -2.56 -9.83
N LEU A 236 0.04 -2.96 -8.55
CA LEU A 236 -0.52 -2.20 -7.43
C LEU A 236 0.09 -0.80 -7.31
N CYS A 237 1.41 -0.69 -7.45
CA CYS A 237 2.10 0.60 -7.41
C CYS A 237 1.71 1.51 -8.58
N ARG A 238 1.53 0.95 -9.78
CA ARG A 238 1.03 1.69 -10.94
C ARG A 238 -0.40 2.17 -10.70
N SER A 239 -1.25 1.32 -10.13
CA SER A 239 -2.62 1.67 -9.73
C SER A 239 -2.63 2.82 -8.70
N GLN A 240 -1.78 2.77 -7.68
CA GLN A 240 -1.71 3.81 -6.66
C GLN A 240 -1.23 5.16 -7.24
N ALA A 241 -0.16 5.14 -8.05
CA ALA A 241 0.32 6.36 -8.72
C ALA A 241 -0.75 6.96 -9.66
N GLN A 242 -1.58 6.12 -10.28
CA GLN A 242 -2.72 6.57 -11.07
C GLN A 242 -3.81 7.23 -10.20
N LEU A 243 -4.11 6.67 -9.03
CA LEU A 243 -5.09 7.24 -8.09
C LEU A 243 -4.62 8.60 -7.54
N GLU A 244 -3.35 8.73 -7.17
CA GLU A 244 -2.77 10.00 -6.72
C GLU A 244 -2.89 11.09 -7.80
N ARG A 245 -2.64 10.73 -9.06
CA ARG A 245 -2.81 11.64 -10.21
C ARG A 245 -4.27 12.01 -10.45
N LEU A 246 -5.21 11.07 -10.37
CA LEU A 246 -6.64 11.35 -10.46
C LEU A 246 -7.10 12.27 -9.33
N SER A 247 -6.57 12.10 -8.11
CA SER A 247 -6.85 12.96 -6.97
C SER A 247 -6.32 14.38 -7.18
N ALA A 248 -5.09 14.53 -7.70
CA ALA A 248 -4.54 15.83 -8.05
C ALA A 248 -5.38 16.54 -9.13
N MET A 249 -5.76 15.83 -10.20
CA MET A 249 -6.64 16.39 -11.23
C MET A 249 -8.01 16.76 -10.68
N ARG A 250 -8.58 15.96 -9.77
CA ARG A 250 -9.84 16.32 -9.08
C ARG A 250 -9.72 17.65 -8.36
N GLY A 251 -8.60 17.89 -7.67
CA GLY A 251 -8.30 19.15 -6.99
C GLY A 251 -8.29 20.33 -7.96
N TRP A 252 -7.63 20.19 -9.11
CA TRP A 252 -7.58 21.24 -10.14
C TRP A 252 -8.93 21.50 -10.78
N THR A 253 -9.67 20.44 -11.13
CA THR A 253 -11.02 20.56 -11.68
C THR A 253 -11.95 21.29 -10.70
N ARG A 254 -11.86 20.98 -9.40
CA ARG A 254 -12.60 21.70 -8.36
C ARG A 254 -12.23 23.18 -8.29
N GLY A 255 -10.95 23.49 -8.51
CA GLY A 255 -10.43 24.85 -8.63
C GLY A 255 -10.84 25.58 -9.91
N GLY A 256 -11.39 24.88 -10.92
CA GLY A 256 -11.78 25.46 -12.21
C GLY A 256 -10.71 25.41 -13.28
N GLU A 257 -9.58 24.80 -12.95
CA GLU A 257 -8.43 24.64 -13.83
C GLU A 257 -8.64 23.38 -14.70
N VAL A 258 -9.80 23.30 -15.36
CA VAL A 258 -10.22 22.13 -16.16
C VAL A 258 -9.30 21.94 -17.37
N GLU A 259 -8.84 23.04 -17.96
CA GLU A 259 -7.92 23.02 -19.10
C GLU A 259 -6.50 22.61 -18.69
N GLU A 260 -6.01 23.02 -17.52
CA GLU A 260 -4.75 22.51 -16.97
C GLU A 260 -4.83 21.00 -16.71
N ALA A 261 -5.92 20.53 -16.10
CA ALA A 261 -6.16 19.11 -15.87
C ALA A 261 -6.20 18.34 -17.20
N ARG A 262 -6.82 18.90 -18.25
CA ARG A 262 -6.85 18.31 -19.58
C ARG A 262 -5.48 18.28 -20.26
N LYS A 263 -4.67 19.34 -20.11
CA LYS A 263 -3.27 19.36 -20.61
C LYS A 263 -2.43 18.27 -19.96
N LEU A 264 -2.61 18.01 -18.65
CA LEU A 264 -1.97 16.87 -17.99
C LEU A 264 -2.43 15.55 -18.58
N LEU A 265 -3.74 15.39 -18.81
CA LEU A 265 -4.28 14.18 -19.43
C LEU A 265 -3.63 13.90 -20.80
N THR A 266 -3.47 14.94 -21.64
CA THR A 266 -2.80 14.80 -22.95
C THR A 266 -1.33 14.43 -22.80
N LYS A 267 -0.60 15.06 -21.85
CA LYS A 267 0.81 14.75 -21.59
C LYS A 267 1.03 13.32 -21.13
N LEU A 268 0.07 12.76 -20.38
CA LEU A 268 0.15 11.42 -19.82
C LEU A 268 -0.09 10.30 -20.85
N LYS A 269 -0.30 10.61 -22.14
CA LYS A 269 -0.56 9.64 -23.24
C LYS A 269 -1.55 8.55 -22.83
N VAL A 270 -2.64 9.02 -22.26
CA VAL A 270 -3.54 8.21 -21.47
C VAL A 270 -4.31 7.24 -22.37
N LEU A 271 -4.37 5.98 -21.97
CA LEU A 271 -5.21 4.97 -22.59
C LEU A 271 -6.70 5.39 -22.54
N PRO A 272 -7.53 5.03 -23.52
CA PRO A 272 -8.95 5.43 -23.57
C PRO A 272 -9.74 5.16 -22.29
N GLU A 273 -9.40 4.09 -21.57
CA GLU A 273 -10.03 3.75 -20.29
C GLU A 273 -9.84 4.81 -19.20
N TYR A 274 -8.66 5.44 -19.16
CA TYR A 274 -8.37 6.44 -18.14
C TYR A 274 -8.95 7.80 -18.51
N GLU A 275 -9.11 8.10 -19.81
CA GLU A 275 -9.92 9.25 -20.23
C GLU A 275 -11.34 9.12 -19.67
N ARG A 276 -11.97 7.94 -19.81
CA ARG A 276 -13.31 7.70 -19.23
C ARG A 276 -13.32 7.85 -17.70
N ARG A 277 -12.31 7.36 -16.98
CA ARG A 277 -12.20 7.52 -15.51
C ARG A 277 -12.03 8.99 -15.12
N TRP A 278 -11.18 9.73 -15.82
CA TRP A 278 -10.98 11.16 -15.60
C TRP A 278 -12.29 11.93 -15.80
N TRP A 279 -13.05 11.65 -16.86
CA TRP A 279 -14.34 12.29 -17.09
C TRP A 279 -15.31 12.09 -15.92
N LYS A 280 -15.39 10.89 -15.34
CA LYS A 280 -16.22 10.67 -14.13
C LYS A 280 -15.77 11.54 -12.97
N VAL A 281 -14.47 11.51 -12.65
CA VAL A 281 -13.89 12.32 -11.57
C VAL A 281 -14.08 13.81 -11.79
N ALA A 282 -13.95 14.28 -13.04
CA ALA A 282 -14.12 15.68 -13.39
C ALA A 282 -15.57 16.13 -13.28
N VAL A 283 -16.52 15.32 -13.75
CA VAL A 283 -17.96 15.58 -13.60
C VAL A 283 -18.32 15.65 -12.12
N ASP A 284 -17.93 14.66 -11.32
CA ASP A 284 -18.20 14.64 -9.88
C ASP A 284 -17.61 15.86 -9.19
N ALA A 285 -16.38 16.25 -9.53
CA ALA A 285 -15.72 17.44 -8.96
C ALA A 285 -16.43 18.76 -9.32
N LEU A 286 -16.90 18.91 -10.56
CA LEU A 286 -17.61 20.11 -11.01
C LEU A 286 -19.00 20.21 -10.40
N VAL A 287 -19.71 19.08 -10.26
CA VAL A 287 -21.01 19.01 -9.58
C VAL A 287 -20.85 19.36 -8.10
N GLU A 288 -19.85 18.77 -7.42
CA GLU A 288 -19.54 19.10 -6.02
C GLU A 288 -19.14 20.57 -5.83
N ALA A 289 -18.53 21.19 -6.84
CA ALA A 289 -18.17 22.61 -6.82
C ALA A 289 -19.31 23.55 -7.25
N GLY A 290 -20.44 23.02 -7.73
CA GLY A 290 -21.55 23.81 -8.28
C GLY A 290 -21.23 24.52 -9.59
N ARG A 291 -20.20 24.09 -10.33
CA ARG A 291 -19.68 24.74 -11.55
C ARG A 291 -20.29 24.13 -12.81
N PHE A 292 -21.61 24.25 -12.94
CA PHE A 292 -22.38 23.61 -14.01
C PHE A 292 -22.12 24.22 -15.40
N SER A 293 -21.79 25.51 -15.48
CA SER A 293 -21.45 26.19 -16.74
C SER A 293 -20.17 25.61 -17.37
N GLU A 294 -19.15 25.37 -16.56
CA GLU A 294 -17.89 24.74 -16.99
C GLU A 294 -18.10 23.28 -17.35
N LEU A 295 -18.96 22.56 -16.62
CA LEU A 295 -19.34 21.20 -16.98
C LEU A 295 -19.99 21.15 -18.37
N ALA A 296 -20.91 22.08 -18.66
CA ALA A 296 -21.54 22.19 -19.98
C ALA A 296 -20.54 22.60 -21.07
N GLN A 297 -19.61 23.51 -20.78
CA GLN A 297 -18.54 23.90 -21.70
C GLN A 297 -17.56 22.75 -21.97
N MET A 298 -17.20 21.98 -20.95
CA MET A 298 -16.34 20.80 -21.06
C MET A 298 -17.02 19.75 -21.94
N ALA A 299 -18.30 19.44 -21.70
CA ALA A 299 -19.07 18.52 -22.54
C ALA A 299 -19.22 19.04 -23.98
N GLY A 300 -19.40 20.36 -24.14
CA GLY A 300 -19.59 21.02 -25.43
C GLY A 300 -18.35 21.11 -26.31
N SER A 301 -17.16 21.24 -25.70
CA SER A 301 -15.85 21.43 -26.35
C SER A 301 -15.09 20.14 -26.64
N SER A 302 -15.71 18.97 -26.39
CA SER A 302 -15.06 17.69 -26.68
C SER A 302 -14.86 17.49 -28.18
N ALA A 303 -13.61 17.59 -28.64
CA ALA A 303 -13.21 17.43 -30.03
C ALA A 303 -13.55 16.05 -30.62
N SER A 304 -13.76 15.05 -29.78
CA SER A 304 -14.02 13.65 -30.16
C SER A 304 -15.50 13.32 -30.39
N GLY A 305 -16.36 14.34 -30.56
CA GLY A 305 -17.79 14.12 -30.79
C GLY A 305 -18.59 13.83 -29.51
N GLY A 306 -18.04 14.20 -28.34
CA GLY A 306 -18.72 14.15 -27.05
C GLY A 306 -17.85 13.58 -25.92
N PRO A 307 -18.38 13.58 -24.69
CA PRO A 307 -17.74 12.92 -23.56
C PRO A 307 -17.78 11.38 -23.74
N PRO A 308 -16.70 10.65 -23.40
CA PRO A 308 -16.62 9.19 -23.52
C PRO A 308 -17.54 8.43 -22.56
N ILE A 309 -18.17 9.14 -21.63
CA ILE A 309 -19.22 8.64 -20.73
C ILE A 309 -20.64 8.79 -21.29
N GLY A 310 -20.81 9.51 -22.42
CA GLY A 310 -22.12 9.90 -22.94
C GLY A 310 -22.60 11.25 -22.40
N PHE A 311 -23.53 11.88 -23.10
CA PHE A 311 -24.16 13.14 -22.66
C PHE A 311 -25.26 12.88 -21.63
N GLU A 312 -25.85 11.69 -21.67
CA GLU A 312 -26.95 11.23 -20.85
C GLU A 312 -26.69 11.37 -19.33
N PRO A 313 -25.57 10.88 -18.76
CA PRO A 313 -25.29 11.06 -17.33
C PRO A 313 -25.08 12.52 -16.93
N ILE A 314 -24.53 13.34 -17.83
CA ILE A 314 -24.30 14.77 -17.57
C ILE A 314 -25.63 15.52 -17.54
N VAL A 315 -26.53 15.23 -18.48
CA VAL A 315 -27.87 15.81 -18.53
C VAL A 315 -28.68 15.42 -17.29
N ALA A 316 -28.65 14.15 -16.89
CA ALA A 316 -29.34 13.69 -15.68
C ALA A 316 -28.88 14.48 -14.43
N LEU A 317 -27.57 14.62 -14.24
CA LEU A 317 -26.99 15.38 -13.13
C LEU A 317 -27.37 16.87 -13.16
N LEU A 318 -27.44 17.48 -14.35
CA LEU A 318 -27.88 18.88 -14.48
C LEU A 318 -29.35 19.06 -14.14
N LEU A 319 -30.21 18.13 -14.54
CA LEU A 319 -31.65 18.14 -14.21
C LEU A 319 -31.87 17.96 -12.70
N GLU A 320 -31.13 17.04 -12.06
CA GLU A 320 -31.18 16.84 -10.60
C GLU A 320 -30.81 18.10 -9.82
N ASN A 321 -29.86 18.89 -10.34
CA ASN A 321 -29.42 20.15 -9.75
C ASN A 321 -30.21 21.38 -10.25
N GLN A 322 -31.37 21.18 -10.89
CA GLN A 322 -32.27 22.22 -11.39
C GLN A 322 -31.64 23.19 -12.41
N GLN A 323 -30.59 22.74 -13.11
CA GLN A 323 -29.92 23.52 -14.16
C GLN A 323 -30.57 23.28 -15.53
N PHE A 324 -31.85 23.64 -15.64
CA PHE A 324 -32.69 23.30 -16.80
C PHE A 324 -32.20 23.91 -18.11
N ASP A 325 -31.71 25.16 -18.09
CA ASP A 325 -31.24 25.86 -19.30
C ASP A 325 -30.01 25.19 -19.90
N LEU A 326 -29.06 24.78 -19.06
CA LEU A 326 -27.84 24.08 -19.47
C LEU A 326 -28.17 22.67 -19.94
N ALA A 327 -29.05 21.96 -19.25
CA ALA A 327 -29.50 20.63 -19.63
C ALA A 327 -30.15 20.65 -21.03
N LYS A 328 -31.02 21.63 -21.30
CA LYS A 328 -31.72 21.78 -22.59
C LYS A 328 -30.76 21.89 -23.78
N GLY A 329 -29.63 22.58 -23.61
CA GLY A 329 -28.61 22.70 -24.66
C GLY A 329 -27.87 21.39 -24.99
N LEU A 330 -27.86 20.43 -24.06
CA LEU A 330 -27.13 19.16 -24.20
C LEU A 330 -28.03 17.99 -24.62
N ILE A 331 -29.34 18.02 -24.32
CA ILE A 331 -30.29 16.93 -24.64
C ILE A 331 -30.24 16.53 -26.12
N GLY A 332 -30.16 17.49 -27.03
CA GLY A 332 -30.11 17.20 -28.48
C GLY A 332 -28.87 16.43 -28.94
N ARG A 333 -27.86 16.25 -28.08
CA ARG A 333 -26.63 15.50 -28.38
C ARG A 333 -26.64 14.08 -27.80
N CYS A 334 -27.64 13.73 -27.00
CA CYS A 334 -27.80 12.37 -26.48
C CYS A 334 -28.14 11.40 -27.62
N LYS A 335 -27.60 10.19 -27.55
CA LYS A 335 -27.80 9.15 -28.57
C LYS A 335 -29.07 8.34 -28.29
N ASP A 336 -29.39 8.15 -27.02
CA ASP A 336 -30.56 7.39 -26.59
C ASP A 336 -31.82 8.26 -26.61
N MET A 337 -32.67 8.06 -27.62
CA MET A 337 -33.89 8.83 -27.83
C MET A 337 -34.96 8.56 -26.75
N GLU A 338 -34.92 7.41 -26.08
CA GLU A 338 -35.86 7.09 -25.00
C GLU A 338 -35.56 7.93 -23.76
N GLN A 339 -34.28 8.06 -23.42
CA GLN A 339 -33.84 8.93 -22.33
C GLN A 339 -34.05 10.40 -22.68
N VAL A 340 -33.86 10.79 -23.95
CA VAL A 340 -34.20 12.14 -24.42
C VAL A 340 -35.67 12.48 -24.17
N ALA A 341 -36.59 11.54 -24.43
CA ALA A 341 -38.01 11.74 -24.17
C ALA A 341 -38.30 11.94 -22.68
N SER A 342 -37.69 11.16 -21.79
CA SER A 342 -37.87 11.31 -20.35
C SER A 342 -37.27 12.62 -19.81
N PHE A 343 -36.14 13.07 -20.37
CA PHE A 343 -35.55 14.36 -20.05
C PHE A 343 -36.46 15.52 -20.47
N TYR A 344 -37.06 15.47 -21.67
CA TYR A 344 -38.01 16.49 -22.11
C TYR A 344 -39.31 16.50 -21.29
N GLU A 345 -39.79 15.33 -20.85
CA GLU A 345 -40.92 15.24 -19.95
C GLU A 345 -40.62 15.89 -18.59
N THR A 346 -39.42 15.66 -18.05
CA THR A 346 -38.94 16.29 -16.81
C THR A 346 -38.86 17.82 -16.92
N LEU A 347 -38.57 18.33 -18.11
CA LEU A 347 -38.55 19.77 -18.42
C LEU A 347 -39.95 20.37 -18.67
N GLY A 348 -41.02 19.57 -18.64
CA GLY A 348 -42.38 20.01 -18.97
C GLY A 348 -42.62 20.25 -20.47
N MET A 349 -41.69 19.86 -21.33
CA MET A 349 -41.76 20.02 -22.79
C MET A 349 -42.42 18.80 -23.44
N ARG A 350 -43.74 18.66 -23.22
CA ARG A 350 -44.50 17.46 -23.56
C ARG A 350 -44.56 17.17 -25.06
N GLU A 351 -44.56 18.20 -25.90
CA GLU A 351 -44.59 18.03 -27.36
C GLU A 351 -43.27 17.45 -27.88
N GLU A 352 -42.14 17.98 -27.40
CA GLU A 352 -40.80 17.50 -27.71
C GLU A 352 -40.59 16.07 -27.19
N ALA A 353 -41.08 15.77 -25.98
CA ALA A 353 -41.06 14.42 -25.42
C ALA A 353 -41.81 13.42 -26.31
N MET A 354 -43.01 13.76 -26.78
CA MET A 354 -43.77 12.90 -27.70
C MET A 354 -43.05 12.70 -29.03
N LYS A 355 -42.43 13.75 -29.60
CA LYS A 355 -41.64 13.63 -30.84
C LYS A 355 -40.44 12.71 -30.66
N ALA A 356 -39.70 12.85 -29.56
CA ALA A 356 -38.56 11.98 -29.24
C ALA A 356 -38.99 10.53 -29.06
N GLN A 357 -40.11 10.29 -28.38
CA GLN A 357 -40.68 8.95 -28.19
C GLN A 357 -41.10 8.30 -29.52
N GLN A 358 -41.70 9.08 -30.43
CA GLN A 358 -42.04 8.59 -31.78
C GLN A 358 -40.78 8.22 -32.58
N LEU A 359 -39.71 9.00 -32.49
CA LEU A 359 -38.43 8.68 -33.13
C LEU A 359 -37.79 7.42 -32.55
N ALA A 360 -37.82 7.24 -31.22
CA ALA A 360 -37.36 6.03 -30.58
C ALA A 360 -38.13 4.78 -31.06
N GLU A 361 -39.46 4.89 -31.17
CA GLU A 361 -40.31 3.82 -31.67
C GLU A 361 -40.04 3.51 -33.15
N GLN A 362 -39.76 4.52 -33.98
CA GLN A 362 -39.36 4.33 -35.37
C GLN A 362 -38.02 3.61 -35.49
N GLN A 363 -37.02 3.95 -34.65
CA GLN A 363 -35.73 3.25 -34.61
C GLN A 363 -35.90 1.78 -34.19
N ARG A 364 -36.76 1.49 -33.21
CA ARG A 364 -37.10 0.11 -32.82
C ARG A 364 -37.74 -0.67 -33.98
N ARG A 365 -38.69 -0.06 -34.69
CA ARG A 365 -39.38 -0.69 -35.83
C ARG A 365 -38.47 -0.90 -37.04
N SER A 366 -37.52 0.01 -37.31
CA SER A 366 -36.60 -0.16 -38.44
C SER A 366 -35.56 -1.26 -38.19
N ILE A 367 -35.15 -1.48 -36.94
CA ILE A 367 -34.18 -2.53 -36.56
C ILE A 367 -34.85 -3.92 -36.53
N GLY A 368 -36.16 -4.00 -36.29
CA GLY A 368 -36.92 -5.26 -36.28
C GLY A 368 -37.18 -5.92 -37.64
N GLY A 369 -36.75 -5.30 -38.76
CA GLY A 369 -37.00 -5.80 -40.12
C GLY A 369 -35.86 -6.58 -40.78
N SER A 370 -34.65 -6.58 -40.20
CA SER A 370 -33.50 -7.27 -40.80
C SER A 370 -32.57 -7.79 -39.71
N GLY A 371 -32.56 -9.11 -39.53
CA GLY A 371 -31.83 -9.79 -38.47
C GLY A 371 -30.36 -9.36 -38.38
N SER A 372 -29.99 -8.78 -37.25
CA SER A 372 -28.59 -8.73 -36.81
C SER A 372 -28.55 -8.95 -35.31
N ILE A 373 -28.16 -10.17 -34.97
CA ILE A 373 -27.76 -10.63 -33.65
C ILE A 373 -26.48 -9.87 -33.31
N LEU A 374 -26.48 -9.04 -32.25
CA LEU A 374 -25.36 -8.68 -31.36
C LEU A 374 -25.59 -7.29 -30.74
N THR A 375 -26.35 -7.19 -29.65
CA THR A 375 -26.14 -6.19 -28.58
C THR A 375 -26.93 -6.62 -27.33
N GLY A 376 -26.50 -7.70 -26.70
CA GLY A 376 -26.80 -7.90 -25.28
C GLY A 376 -25.83 -7.04 -24.47
N TRP A 377 -26.34 -6.11 -23.63
CA TRP A 377 -25.76 -5.69 -22.34
C TRP A 377 -26.39 -4.43 -21.70
N SER A 378 -27.39 -3.75 -22.30
CA SER A 378 -27.97 -2.54 -21.68
C SER A 378 -29.06 -2.77 -20.61
N SER A 379 -29.41 -3.99 -20.23
CA SER A 379 -30.59 -4.23 -19.35
C SER A 379 -30.33 -4.26 -17.83
N THR A 380 -29.12 -4.03 -17.33
CA THR A 380 -28.85 -4.26 -15.89
C THR A 380 -28.85 -3.00 -15.00
N ILE A 381 -28.85 -1.77 -15.54
CA ILE A 381 -28.77 -0.55 -14.70
C ILE A 381 -30.12 0.15 -14.47
N ALA A 382 -31.15 -0.12 -15.29
CA ALA A 382 -32.45 0.56 -15.17
C ALA A 382 -33.36 0.02 -14.03
N GLY A 383 -32.95 -1.02 -13.29
CA GLY A 383 -33.79 -1.66 -12.27
C GLY A 383 -33.59 -1.21 -10.82
N ALA A 384 -32.53 -0.47 -10.50
CA ALA A 384 -32.10 -0.30 -9.09
C ALA A 384 -32.45 1.07 -8.44
N VAL A 385 -32.93 2.07 -9.19
CA VAL A 385 -33.11 3.44 -8.66
C VAL A 385 -34.54 3.78 -8.21
N MET A 386 -35.54 2.94 -8.50
CA MET A 386 -36.95 3.24 -8.17
C MET A 386 -37.50 2.58 -6.89
N ARG A 387 -36.65 2.11 -5.95
CA ARG A 387 -37.16 1.40 -4.75
C ARG A 387 -36.46 1.71 -3.43
N GLY A 388 -35.99 2.94 -3.25
CA GLY A 388 -35.35 3.40 -2.00
C GLY A 388 -35.97 4.68 -1.45
N GLY A 389 -37.25 4.67 -1.11
CA GLY A 389 -37.84 5.71 -0.27
C GLY A 389 -37.28 5.61 1.15
N PHE A 390 -36.32 6.46 1.48
CA PHE A 390 -35.86 6.64 2.86
C PHE A 390 -36.41 7.96 3.38
N THR A 391 -37.47 7.87 4.16
CA THR A 391 -37.96 8.96 5.01
C THR A 391 -36.91 9.24 6.08
N ARG A 392 -36.49 10.51 6.20
CA ARG A 392 -35.88 11.03 7.42
C ARG A 392 -36.90 11.93 8.11
N SER A 393 -37.32 11.51 9.29
CA SER A 393 -37.81 12.39 10.36
C SER A 393 -36.64 13.02 11.10
#